data_AF-A0A1H1N8I9-F1
#
_entry.id   AF-A0A1H1N8I9-F1
#
_cell.length_a   1.000
_cell.length_b   1.000
_cell.length_c   1.000
_cell.angle_alpha   90.00
_cell.angle_beta   90.00
_cell.angle_gamma   90.00
#
_symmetry.space_group_name_H-M   'P 1'
#
loop_
_entity.id
_entity.type
_entity.pdbx_description
1 polymer ?
#
loop_
_entity_poly.entity_id
_entity_poly.type
_entity_poly.pdbx_seq_one_letter_code
_entity_poly.pdbx_strand_id
1 'polypeptide(L)'
;MSTREATFNKTETFPIADVEVLRDSITLNGNEGVWYYKNKPYSGYALRYHFNDSLKEKIGFYNGKKEGVAKTWSKNGVLRVESHYMQNRLVGSYKSWWENGMLGSEVNYINGKKNGIEKKWYPTGQLAKERHLVDGKEDGLQKAWLENGKLYVNYEAKNGRVFGLRRANTCYKLENEVVIKKEVTTSK
;
A
#
# COMPACT_ATOMS: atom_id res chain seq x y z
N MET A 1 13.92 30.00 24.89
CA MET A 1 12.96 28.88 24.73
C MET A 1 13.13 28.33 23.33
N SER A 2 14.01 27.34 23.16
CA SER A 2 14.23 26.67 21.88
C SER A 2 13.55 25.30 21.96
N THR A 3 12.46 25.16 21.21
CA THR A 3 11.69 23.93 21.10
C THR A 3 12.54 22.85 20.43
N ARG A 4 12.85 21.79 21.19
CA ARG A 4 13.49 20.58 20.66
C ARG A 4 12.59 19.98 19.58
N GLU A 5 13.03 20.06 18.34
CA GLU A 5 12.53 19.20 17.27
C GLU A 5 12.86 17.75 17.65
N ALA A 6 11.81 16.99 17.96
CA ALA A 6 11.94 15.55 18.15
C ALA A 6 12.19 14.91 16.78
N THR A 7 13.46 14.66 16.51
CA THR A 7 13.90 13.77 15.44
C THR A 7 13.30 12.38 15.68
N PHE A 8 12.30 12.01 14.88
CA PHE A 8 11.76 10.64 14.82
C PHE A 8 12.81 9.73 14.16
N ASN A 9 13.85 9.40 14.92
CA ASN A 9 14.90 8.47 14.54
C ASN A 9 14.57 7.07 15.08
N LYS A 10 14.56 6.10 14.16
CA LYS A 10 14.45 4.64 14.35
C LYS A 10 13.04 4.15 14.69
N THR A 11 12.42 3.45 13.74
CA THR A 11 11.20 2.67 13.91
C THR A 11 11.45 1.62 15.00
N GLU A 12 11.03 1.91 16.23
CA GLU A 12 10.91 0.88 17.26
C GLU A 12 9.88 -0.13 16.76
N THR A 13 10.38 -1.25 16.26
CA THR A 13 9.53 -2.39 15.91
C THR A 13 9.29 -3.16 17.18
N PHE A 14 8.02 -3.28 17.59
CA PHE A 14 7.69 -4.07 18.76
C PHE A 14 7.82 -5.55 18.42
N PRO A 15 8.58 -6.34 19.20
CA PRO A 15 8.74 -7.76 18.93
C PRO A 15 7.39 -8.46 19.08
N ILE A 16 6.98 -9.17 18.05
CA ILE A 16 5.78 -10.00 18.05
C ILE A 16 6.18 -11.37 18.58
N ALA A 17 5.51 -11.83 19.63
CA ALA A 17 5.75 -13.16 20.16
C ALA A 17 5.47 -14.22 19.09
N ASP A 18 6.30 -15.27 19.03
CA ASP A 18 6.12 -16.38 18.09
C ASP A 18 5.04 -17.36 18.59
N VAL A 19 3.84 -16.84 18.78
CA VAL A 19 2.65 -17.58 19.24
C VAL A 19 1.56 -17.37 18.21
N GLU A 20 0.99 -18.46 17.72
CA GLU A 20 -0.03 -18.41 16.68
C GLU A 20 -1.39 -18.86 17.22
N VAL A 21 -2.46 -18.16 16.82
CA VAL A 21 -3.85 -18.53 17.13
C VAL A 21 -4.72 -18.37 15.89
N LEU A 22 -5.87 -19.03 15.89
CA LEU A 22 -6.85 -18.81 14.83
C LEU A 22 -7.41 -17.38 14.92
N ARG A 23 -7.63 -16.76 13.76
CA ARG A 23 -8.13 -15.40 13.64
C ARG A 23 -9.49 -15.21 14.32
N ASP A 24 -10.29 -16.27 14.36
CA ASP A 24 -11.63 -16.29 14.95
C ASP A 24 -11.59 -16.56 16.46
N SER A 25 -10.43 -16.95 17.03
CA SER A 25 -10.28 -17.13 18.47
C SER A 25 -9.94 -15.82 19.21
N ILE A 26 -9.69 -14.73 18.48
CA ILE A 26 -9.46 -13.40 19.06
C ILE A 26 -10.67 -12.50 18.84
N THR A 27 -10.97 -11.66 19.83
CA THR A 27 -12.13 -10.76 19.81
C THR A 27 -11.68 -9.31 19.84
N LEU A 28 -12.32 -8.43 19.08
CA LEU A 28 -12.02 -7.00 19.05
C LEU A 28 -12.90 -6.27 20.05
N ASN A 29 -12.28 -5.57 21.00
CA ASN A 29 -12.95 -4.49 21.71
C ASN A 29 -12.98 -3.26 20.78
N GLY A 30 -14.14 -2.97 20.20
CA GLY A 30 -14.31 -1.88 19.23
C GLY A 30 -14.07 -0.49 19.81
N ASN A 31 -14.28 -0.30 21.11
CA ASN A 31 -14.10 1.00 21.78
C ASN A 31 -12.60 1.34 21.96
N GLU A 32 -11.78 0.32 22.15
CA GLU A 32 -10.35 0.48 22.41
C GLU A 32 -9.48 0.21 21.16
N GLY A 33 -10.03 -0.49 20.16
CA GLY A 33 -9.28 -0.98 19.03
C GLY A 33 -8.27 -2.07 19.41
N VAL A 34 -8.53 -2.81 20.49
CA VAL A 34 -7.64 -3.83 21.07
C VAL A 34 -8.25 -5.21 20.85
N TRP A 35 -7.43 -6.12 20.33
CA TRP A 35 -7.75 -7.52 20.16
C TRP A 35 -7.37 -8.32 21.41
N TYR A 36 -8.28 -9.18 21.86
CA TYR A 36 -8.14 -10.00 23.05
C TYR A 36 -8.10 -11.48 22.71
N TYR A 37 -7.26 -12.22 23.43
CA TYR A 37 -7.26 -13.68 23.48
C TYR A 37 -7.31 -14.11 24.95
N LYS A 38 -8.27 -14.96 25.31
CA LYS A 38 -8.48 -15.40 26.72
C LYS A 38 -8.52 -14.21 27.71
N ASN A 39 -9.29 -13.18 27.35
CA ASN A 39 -9.48 -11.95 28.14
C ASN A 39 -8.21 -11.12 28.40
N LYS A 40 -7.13 -11.31 27.62
CA LYS A 40 -5.93 -10.48 27.67
C LYS A 40 -5.62 -9.86 26.31
N PRO A 41 -5.08 -8.63 26.23
CA PRO A 41 -4.62 -8.06 24.97
C PRO A 41 -3.65 -9.01 24.27
N TYR A 42 -3.92 -9.31 23.00
CA TYR A 42 -3.22 -10.37 22.29
C TYR A 42 -1.87 -9.89 21.71
N SER A 43 -0.82 -10.67 21.93
CA SER A 43 0.49 -10.49 21.30
C SER A 43 0.89 -11.80 20.62
N GLY A 44 1.06 -11.78 19.30
CA GLY A 44 1.31 -12.96 18.49
C GLY A 44 0.76 -12.85 17.07
N TYR A 45 0.72 -13.96 16.34
CA TYR A 45 0.16 -14.03 14.99
C TYR A 45 -1.24 -14.65 14.96
N ALA A 46 -2.21 -13.94 14.38
CA ALA A 46 -3.52 -14.49 14.06
C ALA A 46 -3.53 -15.06 12.64
N LEU A 47 -3.96 -16.31 12.50
CA LEU A 47 -4.02 -17.05 11.24
C LEU A 47 -5.46 -17.31 10.80
N ARG A 48 -5.74 -17.14 9.51
CA ARG A 48 -7.00 -17.57 8.90
C ARG A 48 -6.69 -18.47 7.72
N TYR A 49 -7.52 -19.49 7.52
CA TYR A 49 -7.40 -20.44 6.43
C TYR A 49 -8.58 -20.30 5.46
N HIS A 50 -8.38 -20.73 4.22
CA HIS A 50 -9.45 -20.97 3.27
C HIS A 50 -10.14 -22.32 3.58
N PHE A 51 -11.27 -22.58 2.94
CA PHE A 51 -12.01 -23.84 3.07
C PHE A 51 -11.25 -25.09 2.59
N ASN A 52 -10.17 -24.91 1.83
CA ASN A 52 -9.27 -25.97 1.37
C ASN A 52 -8.00 -26.08 2.24
N ASP A 53 -8.05 -25.56 3.46
CA ASP A 53 -6.98 -25.54 4.46
C ASP A 53 -5.69 -24.80 4.03
N SER A 54 -5.69 -24.12 2.89
CA SER A 54 -4.59 -23.21 2.52
C SER A 54 -4.61 -21.94 3.37
N LEU A 55 -3.43 -21.44 3.74
CA LEU A 55 -3.31 -20.21 4.53
C LEU A 55 -3.91 -19.03 3.74
N LYS A 56 -4.83 -18.30 4.37
CA LYS A 56 -5.50 -17.13 3.78
C LYS A 56 -4.91 -15.82 4.27
N GLU A 57 -4.54 -15.76 5.55
CA GLU A 57 -4.11 -14.52 6.19
C GLU A 57 -3.24 -14.82 7.42
N LYS A 58 -2.20 -14.01 7.62
CA LYS A 58 -1.34 -13.99 8.79
C LYS A 58 -1.12 -12.54 9.20
N ILE A 59 -1.55 -12.18 10.39
CA ILE A 59 -1.47 -10.81 10.92
C ILE A 59 -0.77 -10.86 12.28
N GLY A 60 0.26 -10.03 12.45
CA GLY A 60 0.93 -9.84 13.73
C GLY A 60 0.20 -8.83 14.63
N PHE A 61 0.25 -9.08 15.94
CA PHE A 61 -0.31 -8.22 16.98
C PHE A 61 0.69 -8.01 18.11
N TYR A 62 0.69 -6.81 18.68
CA TYR A 62 1.40 -6.45 19.89
C TYR A 62 0.47 -5.65 20.81
N ASN A 63 0.23 -6.14 22.03
CA ASN A 63 -0.72 -5.58 23.00
C ASN A 63 -2.10 -5.30 22.40
N GLY A 64 -2.59 -6.28 21.63
CA GLY A 64 -3.87 -6.29 20.95
C GLY A 64 -3.98 -5.35 19.76
N LYS A 65 -2.91 -4.70 19.32
CA LYS A 65 -2.91 -3.84 18.13
C LYS A 65 -2.12 -4.49 17.01
N LYS A 66 -2.58 -4.34 15.76
CA LYS A 66 -1.85 -4.84 14.59
C LYS A 66 -0.46 -4.23 14.55
N GLU A 67 0.54 -5.07 14.33
CA GLU A 67 1.94 -4.73 14.39
C GLU A 67 2.71 -5.58 13.37
N GLY A 68 3.76 -5.01 12.79
CA GLY A 68 4.63 -5.70 11.84
C GLY A 68 3.94 -6.04 10.51
N VAL A 69 4.43 -7.11 9.87
CA VAL A 69 4.00 -7.50 8.52
C VAL A 69 2.73 -8.35 8.60
N ALA A 70 1.71 -7.91 7.88
CA ALA A 70 0.50 -8.68 7.62
C ALA A 70 0.46 -9.12 6.16
N LYS A 71 0.09 -10.39 5.93
CA LYS A 71 0.05 -11.01 4.61
C LYS A 71 -1.28 -11.71 4.38
N THR A 72 -1.73 -11.74 3.14
CA THR A 72 -2.88 -12.54 2.70
C THR A 72 -2.53 -13.31 1.44
N TRP A 73 -3.09 -14.50 1.27
CA TRP A 73 -2.85 -15.38 0.13
C TRP A 73 -4.16 -15.87 -0.49
N SER A 74 -4.10 -16.23 -1.77
CA SER A 74 -5.21 -16.86 -2.47
C SER A 74 -5.35 -18.33 -2.09
N LYS A 75 -6.43 -18.98 -2.54
CA LYS A 75 -6.67 -20.41 -2.34
C LYS A 75 -5.58 -21.30 -2.96
N ASN A 76 -4.85 -20.75 -3.94
CA ASN A 76 -3.75 -21.42 -4.65
C ASN A 76 -2.38 -21.08 -4.03
N GLY A 77 -2.34 -20.40 -2.89
CA GLY A 77 -1.11 -20.04 -2.19
C GLY A 77 -0.38 -18.81 -2.75
N VAL A 78 -0.95 -18.11 -3.74
CA VAL A 78 -0.35 -16.89 -4.30
C VAL A 78 -0.49 -15.75 -3.29
N LEU A 79 0.62 -15.09 -2.94
CA LEU A 79 0.59 -13.89 -2.10
C LEU A 79 -0.28 -12.83 -2.77
N ARG A 80 -1.27 -12.29 -2.06
CA ARG A 80 -2.22 -11.30 -2.60
C ARG A 80 -1.97 -9.91 -2.09
N VAL A 81 -1.60 -9.79 -0.82
CA VAL A 81 -1.33 -8.52 -0.15
C VAL A 81 -0.24 -8.72 0.89
N GLU A 82 0.64 -7.74 0.99
CA GLU A 82 1.64 -7.57 2.04
C GLU A 82 1.55 -6.12 2.49
N SER A 83 1.45 -5.91 3.79
CA SER A 83 1.24 -4.60 4.39
C SER A 83 1.91 -4.52 5.74
N HIS A 84 2.40 -3.34 6.09
CA HIS A 84 3.07 -3.12 7.37
C HIS A 84 2.18 -2.29 8.29
N TYR A 85 2.09 -2.71 9.55
CA TYR A 85 1.34 -2.02 10.60
C TYR A 85 2.27 -1.62 11.74
N MET A 86 1.95 -0.47 12.33
CA MET A 86 2.51 -0.03 13.61
C MET A 86 1.34 0.46 14.45
N GLN A 87 1.05 -0.24 15.54
CA GLN A 87 -0.02 0.11 16.48
C GLN A 87 -1.37 0.40 15.77
N ASN A 88 -1.88 -0.58 15.00
CA ASN A 88 -3.09 -0.50 14.16
C ASN A 88 -3.02 0.42 12.93
N ARG A 89 -1.96 1.20 12.74
CA ARG A 89 -1.83 2.11 11.58
C ARG A 89 -1.03 1.47 10.48
N LEU A 90 -1.53 1.53 9.25
CA LEU A 90 -0.73 1.20 8.07
C LEU A 90 0.45 2.17 7.96
N VAL A 91 1.65 1.63 7.81
CA VAL A 91 2.89 2.37 7.64
C VAL A 91 3.75 1.66 6.61
N GLY A 92 4.75 2.34 6.05
CA GLY A 92 5.71 1.71 5.15
C GLY A 92 5.06 1.13 3.89
N SER A 93 5.62 0.05 3.38
CA SER A 93 5.19 -0.52 2.10
C SER A 93 3.84 -1.21 2.18
N TYR A 94 3.07 -1.05 1.11
CA TYR A 94 1.89 -1.83 0.82
C TYR A 94 2.03 -2.35 -0.60
N LYS A 95 1.90 -3.66 -0.77
CA LYS A 95 1.98 -4.33 -2.06
C LYS A 95 0.80 -5.27 -2.24
N SER A 96 0.31 -5.37 -3.46
CA SER A 96 -0.68 -6.38 -3.85
C SER A 96 -0.25 -7.05 -5.13
N TRP A 97 -0.62 -8.31 -5.33
CA TRP A 97 -0.28 -9.09 -6.51
C TRP A 97 -1.51 -9.67 -7.19
N TRP A 98 -1.40 -9.89 -8.49
CA TRP A 98 -2.35 -10.60 -9.34
C TRP A 98 -2.30 -12.11 -9.10
N GLU A 99 -3.26 -12.85 -9.66
CA GLU A 99 -3.39 -14.29 -9.39
C GLU A 99 -2.29 -15.10 -10.08
N ASN A 100 -1.70 -14.53 -11.12
CA ASN A 100 -0.49 -15.06 -11.76
C ASN A 100 0.81 -14.71 -11.00
N GLY A 101 0.71 -14.12 -9.80
CA GLY A 101 1.85 -13.75 -8.97
C GLY A 101 2.58 -12.47 -9.39
N MET A 102 2.15 -11.80 -10.46
CA MET A 102 2.75 -10.52 -10.87
C MET A 102 2.31 -9.38 -9.94
N LEU A 103 3.17 -8.39 -9.72
CA LEU A 103 2.84 -7.23 -8.89
C LEU A 103 1.66 -6.47 -9.50
N GLY A 104 0.63 -6.20 -8.71
CA GLY A 104 -0.59 -5.50 -9.13
C GLY A 104 -0.67 -4.07 -8.62
N SER A 105 -0.18 -3.80 -7.41
CA SER A 105 0.02 -2.42 -6.94
C SER A 105 1.10 -2.31 -5.87
N GLU A 106 1.70 -1.13 -5.78
CA GLU A 106 2.59 -0.76 -4.69
C GLU A 106 2.39 0.71 -4.32
N VAL A 107 2.48 1.01 -3.04
CA VAL A 107 2.45 2.38 -2.50
C VAL A 107 3.02 2.37 -1.09
N ASN A 108 3.55 3.50 -0.62
CA ASN A 108 3.92 3.66 0.78
C ASN A 108 2.80 4.33 1.58
N TYR A 109 2.73 4.01 2.87
CA TYR A 109 1.82 4.62 3.84
C TYR A 109 2.62 5.35 4.93
N ILE A 110 2.13 6.52 5.32
CA ILE A 110 2.57 7.25 6.50
C ILE A 110 1.32 7.52 7.34
N ASN A 111 1.29 7.01 8.58
CA ASN A 111 0.17 7.18 9.51
C ASN A 111 -1.21 6.84 8.91
N GLY A 112 -1.30 5.74 8.16
CA GLY A 112 -2.53 5.28 7.54
C GLY A 112 -2.92 5.99 6.24
N LYS A 113 -2.13 6.96 5.77
CA LYS A 113 -2.37 7.67 4.50
C LYS A 113 -1.33 7.30 3.45
N LYS A 114 -1.76 7.13 2.20
CA LYS A 114 -0.83 6.90 1.08
C LYS A 114 0.08 8.10 0.89
N ASN A 115 1.38 7.85 0.72
CA ASN A 115 2.37 8.89 0.54
C ASN A 115 3.47 8.41 -0.43
N GLY A 116 3.94 9.31 -1.29
CA GLY A 116 4.89 9.00 -2.35
C GLY A 116 4.21 8.48 -3.63
N ILE A 117 4.94 7.68 -4.39
CA ILE A 117 4.48 7.19 -5.70
C ILE A 117 3.65 5.91 -5.51
N GLU A 118 2.40 5.94 -5.92
CA GLU A 118 1.55 4.76 -6.12
C GLU A 118 1.72 4.26 -7.55
N LYS A 119 2.03 2.97 -7.72
CA LYS A 119 2.02 2.30 -9.03
C LYS A 119 1.00 1.18 -9.03
N LYS A 120 0.37 0.97 -10.19
CA LYS A 120 -0.50 -0.17 -10.47
C LYS A 120 -0.17 -0.74 -11.83
N TRP A 121 -0.26 -2.05 -11.95
CA TRP A 121 0.05 -2.78 -13.18
C TRP A 121 -1.13 -3.62 -13.62
N TYR A 122 -1.22 -3.88 -14.92
CA TYR A 122 -2.10 -4.90 -15.48
C TYR A 122 -1.62 -6.30 -15.08
N PRO A 123 -2.47 -7.34 -15.19
CA PRO A 123 -2.04 -8.73 -15.00
C PRO A 123 -0.89 -9.14 -15.92
N THR A 124 -0.73 -8.48 -17.07
CA THR A 124 0.39 -8.67 -17.99
C THR A 124 1.73 -8.13 -17.48
N GLY A 125 1.73 -7.40 -16.35
CA GLY A 125 2.91 -6.72 -15.80
C GLY A 125 3.18 -5.33 -16.37
N GLN A 126 2.39 -4.88 -17.35
CA GLN A 126 2.52 -3.53 -17.90
C GLN A 126 2.00 -2.48 -16.91
N LEU A 127 2.70 -1.35 -16.80
CA LEU A 127 2.30 -0.26 -15.91
C LEU A 127 0.98 0.35 -16.38
N ALA A 128 -0.04 0.25 -15.52
CA ALA A 128 -1.39 0.76 -15.80
C ALA A 128 -1.56 2.19 -15.29
N LYS A 129 -0.93 2.52 -14.16
CA LYS A 129 -1.11 3.80 -13.49
C LYS A 129 0.07 4.13 -12.58
N GLU A 130 0.44 5.40 -12.56
CA GLU A 130 1.42 5.99 -11.66
C GLU A 130 0.84 7.28 -11.08
N ARG A 131 0.86 7.43 -9.76
CA ARG A 131 0.28 8.58 -9.07
C ARG A 131 1.19 9.11 -7.98
N HIS A 132 1.42 10.41 -7.95
CA HIS A 132 2.11 11.06 -6.86
C HIS A 132 1.10 11.49 -5.79
N LEU A 133 1.34 11.06 -4.55
CA LEU A 133 0.43 11.25 -3.42
C LEU A 133 1.14 11.88 -2.22
N VAL A 134 0.49 12.85 -1.59
CA VAL A 134 0.88 13.44 -0.30
C VAL A 134 -0.35 13.40 0.61
N ASP A 135 -0.22 12.76 1.78
CA ASP A 135 -1.33 12.59 2.74
C ASP A 135 -2.62 12.02 2.11
N GLY A 136 -2.47 11.09 1.16
CA GLY A 136 -3.57 10.44 0.45
C GLY A 136 -4.20 11.28 -0.66
N LYS A 137 -3.73 12.50 -0.91
CA LYS A 137 -4.20 13.39 -1.97
C LYS A 137 -3.20 13.44 -3.12
N GLU A 138 -3.70 13.65 -4.34
CA GLU A 138 -2.83 13.84 -5.50
C GLU A 138 -2.06 15.15 -5.39
N ASP A 139 -0.74 15.05 -5.49
CA ASP A 139 0.17 16.18 -5.52
C ASP A 139 1.37 15.79 -6.41
N GLY A 140 1.57 16.53 -7.50
CA GLY A 140 2.48 16.18 -8.58
C GLY A 140 1.82 15.41 -9.73
N LEU A 141 2.65 14.66 -10.46
CA LEU A 141 2.29 14.08 -11.76
C LEU A 141 1.44 12.80 -11.63
N GLN A 142 0.43 12.66 -12.49
CA GLN A 142 -0.48 11.53 -12.55
C GLN A 142 -0.53 11.00 -13.98
N LYS A 143 -0.23 9.71 -14.15
CA LYS A 143 -0.25 9.03 -15.44
C LYS A 143 -1.06 7.76 -15.40
N ALA A 144 -1.72 7.44 -16.51
CA ALA A 144 -2.32 6.13 -16.72
C ALA A 144 -2.25 5.74 -18.19
N TRP A 145 -2.07 4.45 -18.42
CA TRP A 145 -1.93 3.84 -19.73
C TRP A 145 -3.03 2.80 -19.94
N LEU A 146 -3.50 2.67 -21.17
CA LEU A 146 -4.29 1.53 -21.61
C LEU A 146 -3.39 0.29 -21.70
N GLU A 147 -3.97 -0.90 -21.77
CA GLU A 147 -3.21 -2.17 -21.85
C GLU A 147 -2.37 -2.31 -23.13
N ASN A 148 -2.70 -1.56 -24.18
CA ASN A 148 -1.86 -1.45 -25.38
C ASN A 148 -0.68 -0.47 -25.23
N GLY A 149 -0.44 0.04 -24.02
CA GLY A 149 0.62 1.01 -23.72
C GLY A 149 0.31 2.46 -24.07
N LYS A 150 -0.86 2.77 -24.65
CA LYS A 150 -1.23 4.16 -24.99
C LYS A 150 -1.49 4.96 -23.72
N LEU A 151 -0.78 6.09 -23.57
CA LEU A 151 -1.04 7.06 -22.51
C LEU A 151 -2.45 7.63 -22.67
N TYR A 152 -3.27 7.51 -21.63
CA TYR A 152 -4.68 7.95 -21.62
C TYR A 152 -4.96 9.03 -20.57
N VAL A 153 -4.11 9.12 -19.54
CA VAL A 153 -4.16 10.16 -18.51
C VAL A 153 -2.76 10.72 -18.34
N ASN A 154 -2.63 12.04 -18.34
CA ASN A 154 -1.39 12.77 -18.08
C ASN A 154 -1.70 14.18 -17.58
N TYR A 155 -1.75 14.35 -16.26
CA TYR A 155 -1.95 15.67 -15.64
C TYR A 155 -1.13 15.81 -14.38
N GLU A 156 -0.89 17.05 -13.98
CA GLU A 156 -0.27 17.42 -12.72
C GLU A 156 -1.32 17.99 -11.77
N ALA A 157 -1.35 17.50 -10.53
CA ALA A 157 -2.13 18.08 -9.45
C ALA A 157 -1.22 19.01 -8.63
N LYS A 158 -1.60 20.28 -8.48
CA LYS A 158 -0.83 21.26 -7.69
C LYS A 158 -1.79 22.18 -6.95
N ASN A 159 -1.63 22.25 -5.62
CA ASN A 159 -2.48 23.08 -4.75
C ASN A 159 -3.99 22.83 -4.96
N GLY A 160 -4.37 21.55 -5.13
CA GLY A 160 -5.76 21.15 -5.37
C GLY A 160 -6.31 21.44 -6.77
N ARG A 161 -5.50 22.00 -7.68
CA ARG A 161 -5.85 22.25 -9.08
C ARG A 161 -5.20 21.22 -9.99
N VAL A 162 -5.81 20.98 -11.16
CA VAL A 162 -5.34 19.99 -12.14
C VAL A 162 -4.92 20.70 -13.42
N PHE A 163 -3.75 20.35 -13.93
CA PHE A 163 -3.16 20.88 -15.16
C PHE A 163 -2.84 19.74 -16.11
N GLY A 164 -3.46 19.73 -17.30
CA GLY A 164 -3.23 18.70 -18.32
C GLY A 164 -4.42 17.78 -18.57
N LEU A 165 -4.14 16.60 -19.11
CA LEU A 165 -5.12 15.70 -19.70
C LEU A 165 -5.63 14.67 -18.68
N ARG A 166 -6.88 14.81 -18.24
CA ARG A 166 -7.49 13.86 -17.28
C ARG A 166 -7.99 12.56 -17.91
N ARG A 167 -8.41 12.62 -19.19
CA ARG A 167 -8.86 11.50 -20.02
C ARG A 167 -8.73 11.94 -21.48
N ALA A 168 -7.82 11.35 -22.24
CA ALA A 168 -7.60 11.72 -23.63
C ALA A 168 -7.98 10.57 -24.59
N ASN A 169 -9.15 10.69 -25.21
CA ASN A 169 -9.34 10.13 -26.54
C ASN A 169 -8.89 11.21 -27.52
N THR A 170 -7.66 11.10 -28.03
CA THR A 170 -7.18 12.04 -29.05
C THR A 170 -8.01 11.85 -30.33
N CYS A 171 -8.65 12.92 -30.81
CA CYS A 171 -9.48 12.89 -32.03
C CYS A 171 -8.66 12.54 -33.29
N TYR A 172 -7.35 12.76 -33.25
CA TYR A 172 -6.38 12.34 -34.26
C TYR A 172 -5.11 11.86 -33.56
N LYS A 173 -4.37 10.94 -34.18
CA LYS A 173 -3.08 10.46 -33.69
C LYS A 173 -2.00 11.35 -34.32
N LEU A 174 -1.11 11.92 -33.50
CA LEU A 174 0.11 12.53 -34.02
C LEU A 174 1.03 11.39 -34.47
N GLU A 175 1.29 11.26 -35.77
CA GLU A 175 2.07 10.14 -36.32
C GLU A 175 3.52 10.12 -35.85
N ASN A 176 4.06 11.29 -35.45
CA ASN A 176 5.48 11.49 -35.12
C ASN A 176 5.71 12.05 -33.71
N GLU A 177 4.89 11.70 -32.71
CA GLU A 177 5.09 12.17 -31.35
C GLU A 177 6.34 11.53 -30.72
N VAL A 178 7.36 12.37 -30.42
CA VAL A 178 8.54 11.97 -29.65
C VAL A 178 8.35 12.39 -28.20
N VAL A 179 8.11 11.41 -27.31
CA VAL A 179 7.98 11.67 -25.87
C VAL A 179 9.35 11.93 -25.26
N ILE A 180 9.67 13.19 -24.98
CA ILE A 180 10.92 13.57 -24.29
C ILE A 180 10.70 13.45 -22.77
N LYS A 181 11.36 12.46 -22.14
CA LYS A 181 11.44 12.39 -20.68
C LYS A 181 12.57 13.30 -20.22
N LYS A 182 12.26 14.45 -19.61
CA LYS A 182 13.27 15.22 -18.89
C LYS A 182 13.50 14.54 -17.54
N GLU A 183 14.67 13.95 -17.35
CA GLU A 183 15.12 13.55 -16.02
C GLU A 183 15.37 14.82 -15.21
N VAL A 184 14.61 14.99 -14.13
CA VAL A 184 14.87 16.07 -13.17
C VAL A 184 16.02 15.59 -12.29
N THR A 185 17.24 15.93 -12.68
CA THR A 185 18.42 15.77 -11.83
C THR A 185 18.28 16.77 -10.68
N THR A 186 17.88 16.29 -9.49
CA THR A 186 18.04 17.08 -8.27
C THR A 186 19.53 17.24 -8.00
N SER A 187 20.05 18.43 -8.25
CA SER A 187 21.36 18.88 -7.80
C SER A 187 21.42 18.77 -6.28
N LYS A 188 22.49 18.15 -5.78
CA LYS A 188 22.87 18.10 -4.36
C LYS A 188 23.06 19.50 -3.76
#